data_AF-C7SYW4-F1
#
_entry.id   AF-C7SYW4-F1
#
_cell.length_a   1.000
_cell.length_b   1.000
_cell.length_c   1.000
_cell.angle_alpha   90.00
_cell.angle_beta   90.00
_cell.angle_gamma   90.00
#
_symmetry.space_group_name_H-M   'P 1'
#
loop_
_entity.id
_entity.type
_entity.pdbx_description
1 polymer ?
#
loop_
_entity_poly.entity_id
_entity_poly.type
_entity_poly.pdbx_seq_one_letter_code
_entity_poly.pdbx_strand_id
1 'polypeptide(L)'
;MQRKLDSEPLRTRIYIDGYNFYYGCLRGTPYKWLDLLPLFEKHILPSILVTDNHGQIRAWRLLESPSIKYFTAKIIESVARAGDSVSSQALYHTALRKLHDGRIELIEGYYAVNKMKVKIVDPENPDKAPRECRMPP
;
A
#
# COMPACT_ATOMS: atom_id res chain seq x y z
N MET A 1 20.44 33.50 -5.33
CA MET A 1 19.44 32.51 -5.78
C MET A 1 19.42 31.25 -4.92
N GLN A 2 20.57 30.65 -4.60
CA GLN A 2 20.68 29.37 -3.84
C GLN A 2 19.92 29.34 -2.51
N ARG A 3 20.10 30.34 -1.65
CA ARG A 3 19.42 30.45 -0.34
C ARG A 3 17.87 30.40 -0.41
N LYS A 4 17.28 30.83 -1.52
CA LYS A 4 15.80 30.86 -1.68
C LYS A 4 15.25 29.49 -2.06
N LEU A 5 16.04 28.65 -2.73
CA LEU A 5 15.67 27.26 -3.02
C LEU A 5 15.78 26.40 -1.76
N ASP A 6 16.77 26.70 -0.92
CA ASP A 6 17.05 25.98 0.32
C ASP A 6 15.99 26.22 1.40
N SER A 7 15.27 27.35 1.35
CA SER A 7 14.21 27.69 2.31
C SER A 7 12.80 27.17 1.97
N GLU A 8 12.53 26.81 0.71
CA GLU A 8 11.19 26.36 0.31
C GLU A 8 10.90 24.93 0.79
N PRO A 9 9.71 24.65 1.33
CA PRO A 9 9.33 23.30 1.74
C PRO A 9 9.38 22.32 0.57
N LEU A 10 9.87 21.10 0.85
CA LEU A 10 9.84 20.01 -0.12
C LEU A 10 8.39 19.67 -0.45
N ARG A 11 8.05 19.81 -1.74
CA ARG A 11 6.76 19.37 -2.26
C ARG A 11 6.72 17.84 -2.26
N THR A 12 5.76 17.28 -1.52
CA THR A 12 5.69 15.83 -1.30
C THR A 12 4.39 15.25 -1.84
N ARG A 13 4.49 14.13 -2.57
CA ARG A 13 3.37 13.26 -2.94
C ARG A 13 3.70 11.84 -2.50
N ILE A 14 2.72 11.17 -1.92
CA ILE A 14 2.90 9.82 -1.41
C ILE A 14 2.34 8.83 -2.42
N TYR A 15 3.09 7.76 -2.65
CA TYR A 15 2.69 6.65 -3.51
C TYR A 15 2.65 5.39 -2.64
N ILE A 16 1.51 4.70 -2.63
CA ILE A 16 1.31 3.53 -1.78
C ILE A 16 0.92 2.36 -2.67
N ASP A 17 1.73 1.30 -2.63
CA ASP A 17 1.33 -0.01 -3.12
C ASP A 17 0.49 -0.70 -2.04
N GLY A 18 -0.82 -0.81 -2.29
CA GLY A 18 -1.77 -1.35 -1.33
C GLY A 18 -1.63 -2.85 -1.09
N TYR A 19 -1.09 -3.61 -2.05
CA TYR A 19 -0.84 -5.04 -1.84
C TYR A 19 0.34 -5.21 -0.88
N ASN A 20 1.46 -4.56 -1.17
CA ASN A 20 2.65 -4.63 -0.32
C ASN A 20 2.41 -4.02 1.05
N PHE A 21 1.68 -2.90 1.13
CA PHE A 21 1.33 -2.29 2.40
C PHE A 21 0.44 -3.20 3.25
N TYR A 22 -0.59 -3.81 2.65
CA TYR A 22 -1.46 -4.73 3.37
C TYR A 22 -0.71 -5.96 3.88
N TYR A 23 -0.01 -6.68 3.00
CA TYR A 23 0.66 -7.93 3.38
C TYR A 23 1.93 -7.72 4.21
N GLY A 24 2.63 -6.60 4.04
CA GLY A 24 3.86 -6.30 4.77
C GLY A 24 3.65 -5.67 6.14
N CYS A 25 2.60 -4.85 6.33
CA CYS A 25 2.44 -4.07 7.56
C CYS A 25 1.08 -4.26 8.26
N LEU A 26 0.00 -4.52 7.52
CA LEU A 26 -1.36 -4.49 8.10
C LEU A 26 -1.95 -5.86 8.40
N ARG A 27 -1.57 -6.89 7.63
CA ARG A 27 -2.14 -8.24 7.73
C ARG A 27 -1.88 -8.82 9.12
N GLY A 28 -2.95 -9.26 9.79
CA GLY A 28 -2.88 -9.82 11.14
C GLY A 28 -2.88 -8.75 12.25
N THR A 29 -2.95 -7.47 11.89
CA THR A 29 -3.05 -6.37 12.85
C THR A 29 -4.48 -5.82 12.92
N PRO A 30 -4.86 -5.12 14.00
CA PRO A 30 -6.13 -4.38 14.06
C PRO A 30 -6.16 -3.16 13.12
N TYR A 31 -5.05 -2.81 12.48
CA TYR A 31 -4.89 -1.59 11.68
C TYR A 31 -5.20 -1.80 10.19
N LYS A 32 -6.05 -2.76 9.84
CA LYS A 32 -6.45 -3.04 8.44
C LYS A 32 -7.05 -1.84 7.72
N TRP A 33 -7.64 -0.90 8.45
CA TRP A 33 -8.48 0.19 7.95
C TRP A 33 -7.93 1.56 8.34
N LEU A 34 -6.61 1.75 8.26
CA LEU A 34 -5.98 3.02 8.60
C LEU A 34 -6.49 4.15 7.72
N ASP A 35 -6.67 5.32 8.33
CA ASP A 35 -6.80 6.54 7.57
C ASP A 35 -5.42 6.97 7.02
N LEU A 36 -5.26 6.87 5.70
CA LEU A 36 -3.97 7.10 5.04
C LEU A 36 -3.52 8.56 5.15
N LEU A 37 -4.41 9.54 5.08
CA LEU A 37 -3.97 10.94 5.09
C LEU A 37 -3.37 11.33 6.46
N PRO A 38 -4.06 11.12 7.61
CA PRO A 38 -3.49 11.38 8.93
C PRO A 38 -2.29 10.50 9.25
N LEU A 39 -2.25 9.24 8.78
CA LEU A 39 -1.08 8.37 8.97
C LEU A 39 0.19 9.04 8.45
N PHE A 40 0.17 9.48 7.20
CA PHE A 40 1.36 10.09 6.61
C PHE A 40 1.61 11.50 7.12
N GLU A 41 0.56 12.32 7.22
CA GLU A 41 0.69 13.73 7.60
C GLU A 41 1.15 13.91 9.06
N LYS A 42 0.65 13.09 9.98
CA LYS A 42 0.89 13.27 11.43
C LYS A 42 1.96 12.34 11.99
N HIS A 43 2.23 11.21 11.35
CA HIS A 43 3.12 10.19 11.93
C HIS A 43 4.36 9.90 11.07
N ILE A 44 4.22 9.80 9.75
CA ILE A 44 5.35 9.40 8.89
C ILE A 44 6.18 10.61 8.45
N LEU A 45 5.56 11.63 7.84
CA LEU A 45 6.31 12.77 7.30
C LEU A 45 7.05 13.59 8.37
N PRO A 46 6.51 13.82 9.59
CA PRO A 46 7.26 14.47 10.65
C PRO A 46 8.52 13.72 11.09
N SER A 47 8.62 12.41 10.81
CA SER A 47 9.80 11.61 11.16
C SER A 47 10.97 11.73 10.18
N ILE A 48 10.77 12.40 9.04
CA ILE A 48 11.78 12.51 7.98
C ILE A 48 12.81 13.60 8.30
N LEU A 49 14.09 13.23 8.34
CA LEU A 49 15.21 14.09 8.74
C LEU A 49 16.07 14.58 7.56
N VAL A 50 15.46 14.82 6.39
CA VAL A 50 16.19 15.34 5.22
C VAL A 50 16.68 16.75 5.51
N THR A 51 17.98 16.98 5.35
CA THR A 51 18.60 18.29 5.58
C THR A 51 18.90 19.05 4.29
N ASP A 52 19.03 20.37 4.39
CA ASP A 52 19.56 21.22 3.33
C ASP A 52 21.11 21.26 3.35
N ASN A 53 21.69 22.06 2.45
CA ASN A 53 23.15 22.24 2.34
C ASN A 53 23.78 22.90 3.58
N HIS A 54 22.96 23.39 4.52
CA HIS A 54 23.37 24.03 5.77
C HIS A 54 23.12 23.13 6.99
N GLY A 55 22.68 21.88 6.78
CA GLY A 55 22.42 20.92 7.85
C GLY A 55 21.09 21.14 8.56
N GLN A 56 20.20 22.00 8.06
CA GLN A 56 18.90 22.25 8.66
C GLN A 56 17.84 21.29 8.11
N ILE A 57 16.98 20.76 8.97
CA ILE A 57 15.88 19.89 8.56
C ILE A 57 14.95 20.66 7.64
N ARG A 58 14.71 20.12 6.45
CA ARG A 58 13.82 20.72 5.47
C ARG A 58 12.36 20.49 5.87
N ALA A 59 11.59 21.57 5.89
CA ALA A 59 10.14 21.46 5.96
C ALA A 59 9.60 20.74 4.71
N TRP A 60 8.43 20.13 4.84
CA TRP A 60 7.70 19.49 3.74
C TRP A 60 6.30 20.09 3.62
N ARG A 61 5.72 19.96 2.42
CA ARG A 61 4.33 20.31 2.16
C ARG A 61 3.72 19.27 1.23
N LEU A 62 2.62 18.66 1.65
CA LEU A 62 1.85 17.76 0.80
C LEU A 62 1.22 18.50 -0.37
N LEU A 63 1.24 17.88 -1.55
CA LEU A 63 0.49 18.38 -2.70
C LEU A 63 -1.01 18.30 -2.43
N GLU A 64 -1.76 19.31 -2.87
CA GLU A 64 -3.19 19.42 -2.56
C GLU A 64 -4.05 18.43 -3.34
N SER A 65 -3.74 18.12 -4.62
CA SER A 65 -4.58 17.24 -5.43
C SER A 65 -3.80 16.35 -6.41
N PRO A 66 -3.75 15.03 -6.16
CA PRO A 66 -3.84 14.40 -4.83
C PRO A 66 -2.56 14.57 -4.01
N SER A 67 -2.69 14.47 -2.68
CA SER A 67 -1.57 14.23 -1.76
C SER A 67 -1.06 12.80 -1.83
N ILE A 68 -1.99 11.85 -2.02
CA ILE A 68 -1.73 10.41 -1.98
C ILE A 68 -2.26 9.76 -3.26
N LYS A 69 -1.43 8.94 -3.90
CA LYS A 69 -1.84 7.98 -4.92
C LYS A 69 -1.81 6.58 -4.32
N TYR A 70 -2.98 5.98 -4.14
CA TYR A 70 -3.13 4.66 -3.55
C TYR A 70 -3.42 3.62 -4.64
N PHE A 71 -2.42 2.81 -4.96
CA PHE A 71 -2.52 1.75 -5.96
C PHE A 71 -3.05 0.49 -5.30
N THR A 72 -4.17 -0.02 -5.79
CA THR A 72 -4.84 -1.19 -5.19
C THR A 72 -5.57 -1.98 -6.26
N ALA A 73 -6.12 -3.14 -5.91
CA ALA A 73 -6.99 -3.91 -6.78
C ALA A 73 -8.25 -4.31 -5.99
N LYS A 74 -9.40 -4.37 -6.66
CA LYS A 74 -10.61 -4.92 -6.06
C LYS A 74 -10.40 -6.40 -5.78
N ILE A 75 -10.72 -6.85 -4.56
CA ILE A 75 -10.77 -8.25 -4.21
C ILE A 75 -11.87 -8.89 -5.06
N ILE A 76 -11.53 -9.98 -5.74
CA ILE A 76 -12.49 -10.81 -6.46
C ILE A 76 -13.04 -11.84 -5.46
N GLU A 77 -14.33 -12.13 -5.52
CA GLU A 77 -14.99 -13.13 -4.65
C GLU A 77 -14.28 -14.48 -4.67
N SER A 78 -13.80 -14.93 -5.83
CA SER A 78 -13.10 -16.21 -5.99
C SER A 78 -11.76 -16.31 -5.23
N VAL A 79 -11.21 -15.18 -4.77
CA VAL A 79 -9.95 -15.14 -3.99
C VAL A 79 -10.17 -14.60 -2.57
N ALA A 80 -11.41 -14.27 -2.20
CA ALA A 80 -11.73 -13.81 -0.86
C ALA A 80 -11.57 -14.95 0.14
N ARG A 81 -10.83 -14.69 1.22
CA ARG A 81 -10.60 -15.68 2.30
C ARG A 81 -11.73 -15.70 3.33
N ALA A 82 -12.53 -14.64 3.40
CA ALA A 82 -13.70 -14.52 4.25
C ALA A 82 -14.87 -13.92 3.45
N GLY A 83 -16.10 -14.32 3.76
CA GLY A 83 -17.30 -13.95 2.99
C GLY A 83 -17.58 -12.44 2.94
N ASP A 84 -17.04 -11.67 3.88
CA ASP A 84 -17.18 -10.21 3.96
C ASP A 84 -15.98 -9.43 3.39
N SER A 85 -14.97 -10.11 2.82
CA SER A 85 -13.72 -9.45 2.40
C SER A 85 -13.95 -8.43 1.28
N VAL A 86 -14.83 -8.76 0.33
CA VAL A 86 -15.17 -7.89 -0.81
C VAL A 86 -15.93 -6.66 -0.33
N SER A 87 -16.98 -6.84 0.47
CA SER A 87 -17.80 -5.75 0.99
C SER A 87 -16.98 -4.82 1.91
N SER A 88 -16.14 -5.40 2.77
CA SER A 88 -15.29 -4.62 3.68
C SER A 88 -14.27 -3.75 2.93
N GLN A 89 -13.61 -4.30 1.89
CA GLN A 89 -12.68 -3.51 1.09
C GLN A 89 -13.41 -2.39 0.35
N ALA A 90 -14.57 -2.68 -0.24
CA ALA A 90 -15.38 -1.68 -0.93
C ALA A 90 -15.81 -0.54 0.00
N LEU A 91 -16.22 -0.86 1.23
CA LEU A 91 -16.54 0.13 2.27
C LEU A 91 -15.33 1.00 2.60
N TYR A 92 -14.16 0.41 2.81
CA TYR A 92 -12.93 1.15 3.09
C TYR A 92 -12.51 2.06 1.94
N HIS A 93 -12.51 1.58 0.70
CA HIS A 93 -12.20 2.40 -0.47
C HIS A 93 -13.19 3.56 -0.62
N THR A 94 -14.47 3.33 -0.32
CA THR A 94 -15.50 4.37 -0.33
C THR A 94 -15.26 5.40 0.77
N ALA A 95 -14.88 4.97 1.98
CA ALA A 95 -14.54 5.86 3.07
C ALA A 95 -13.34 6.75 2.71
N LEU A 96 -12.26 6.18 2.17
CA LEU A 96 -11.08 6.96 1.73
C LEU A 96 -11.43 8.02 0.68
N ARG A 97 -12.27 7.68 -0.31
CA ARG A 97 -12.71 8.63 -1.34
C ARG A 97 -13.55 9.76 -0.77
N LYS A 98 -14.47 9.45 0.15
CA LYS A 98 -15.44 10.43 0.68
C LYS A 98 -14.83 11.32 1.77
N LEU A 99 -13.97 10.79 2.62
CA LEU A 99 -13.45 11.51 3.78
C LEU A 99 -12.43 12.59 3.38
N HIS A 100 -11.66 12.32 2.31
CA HIS A 100 -10.51 13.12 1.91
C HIS A 100 -10.66 13.67 0.49
N ASP A 101 -11.87 14.09 0.14
CA ASP A 101 -12.27 14.47 -1.22
C ASP A 101 -11.16 15.20 -2.00
N GLY A 102 -10.67 14.57 -3.07
CA GLY A 102 -9.59 15.06 -3.93
C GLY A 102 -8.14 14.96 -3.39
N ARG A 103 -7.92 14.66 -2.10
CA ARG A 103 -6.58 14.48 -1.49
C ARG A 103 -6.02 13.07 -1.71
N ILE A 104 -6.88 12.06 -1.80
CA ILE A 104 -6.48 10.67 -2.05
C ILE A 104 -7.08 10.20 -3.38
N GLU A 105 -6.21 9.85 -4.32
CA GLU A 105 -6.58 9.22 -5.58
C GLU A 105 -6.41 7.71 -5.46
N LEU A 106 -7.51 6.96 -5.60
CA LEU A 106 -7.49 5.49 -5.65
C LEU A 106 -7.30 5.05 -7.10
N ILE A 107 -6.23 4.30 -7.35
CA ILE A 107 -5.88 3.76 -8.66
C ILE A 107 -6.11 2.26 -8.60
N GLU A 108 -7.25 1.82 -9.14
CA GLU A 108 -7.70 0.43 -9.09
C GLU A 108 -7.20 -0.33 -10.33
N GLY A 109 -6.25 -1.24 -10.13
CA GLY A 109 -5.76 -2.17 -11.14
C GLY A 109 -6.60 -3.44 -11.24
N TYR A 110 -6.30 -4.26 -12.25
CA TYR A 110 -6.91 -5.58 -12.44
C TYR A 110 -6.20 -6.64 -11.60
N TYR A 111 -6.97 -7.47 -10.91
CA TYR A 111 -6.43 -8.63 -10.21
C TYR A 111 -6.20 -9.77 -11.22
N ALA A 112 -4.95 -10.05 -11.57
CA ALA A 112 -4.60 -11.13 -12.48
C ALA A 112 -4.69 -12.49 -11.78
N VAL A 113 -5.78 -13.23 -12.01
CA VAL A 113 -5.92 -14.62 -11.55
C VAL A 113 -5.26 -15.55 -12.57
N ASN A 114 -3.93 -15.66 -12.52
CA ASN A 114 -3.24 -16.67 -13.30
C ASN A 114 -3.34 -18.02 -12.58
N LYS A 115 -3.97 -19.01 -13.24
CA LYS A 115 -3.95 -20.40 -12.76
C LYS A 115 -2.52 -20.92 -12.85
N MET A 116 -1.84 -20.96 -11.71
CA MET A 116 -0.51 -21.57 -11.61
C MET A 116 -0.64 -23.04 -11.22
N LYS A 117 -0.02 -23.94 -11.99
CA LYS A 117 0.13 -25.34 -11.55
C LYS A 117 1.17 -25.38 -10.43
N VAL A 118 0.70 -25.56 -9.20
CA VAL A 118 1.58 -25.76 -8.03
C VAL A 118 1.86 -27.26 -7.91
N LYS A 119 3.11 -27.62 -7.64
CA LYS A 119 3.48 -29.03 -7.45
C LYS A 119 2.92 -29.57 -6.14
N ILE A 120 2.43 -30.80 -6.16
CA ILE A 120 1.85 -31.48 -5.00
C ILE A 120 3.00 -31.88 -4.07
N VAL A 121 2.97 -31.39 -2.82
CA VAL A 121 3.96 -31.78 -1.80
C VAL A 121 3.87 -33.30 -1.57
N ASP A 122 5.02 -33.97 -1.59
CA ASP A 122 5.12 -35.41 -1.38
C ASP A 122 4.80 -35.73 0.09
N PRO A 123 3.72 -36.47 0.40
CA PRO A 123 3.33 -36.76 1.78
C PRO A 123 4.34 -37.63 2.52
N GLU A 124 5.14 -38.43 1.81
CA GLU A 124 6.18 -39.27 2.39
C GLU A 124 7.49 -38.50 2.63
N ASN A 125 7.67 -37.35 1.96
CA ASN A 125 8.89 -36.55 2.08
C ASN A 125 8.59 -35.04 1.93
N PRO A 126 8.08 -34.39 2.99
CA PRO A 126 7.55 -33.03 2.93
C PRO A 126 8.61 -31.94 2.67
N ASP A 127 9.89 -32.21 2.97
CA ASP A 127 11.00 -31.26 2.78
C ASP A 127 11.63 -31.34 1.37
N LYS A 128 11.09 -32.18 0.49
CA LYS A 128 11.60 -32.37 -0.86
C LYS A 128 11.51 -31.06 -1.65
N ALA A 129 12.58 -30.73 -2.38
CA ALA A 129 12.61 -29.49 -3.14
C ALA A 129 11.43 -29.44 -4.12
N PRO A 130 10.71 -28.30 -4.25
CA PRO A 130 9.50 -28.22 -5.07
C PRO A 130 9.71 -28.72 -6.49
N ARG A 131 10.91 -28.57 -7.07
CA ARG A 131 11.25 -29.09 -8.41
C ARG A 131 11.12 -30.62 -8.55
N GLU A 132 11.23 -31.37 -7.47
CA GLU A 132 11.20 -32.84 -7.40
C GLU A 132 9.80 -33.39 -7.02
N CYS A 133 8.84 -32.51 -6.75
CA CYS A 133 7.46 -32.85 -6.47
C CYS A 133 6.66 -33.12 -7.76
N ARG A 134 5.64 -33.98 -7.68
CA ARG A 134 4.79 -34.32 -8.83
C ARG A 134 3.93 -33.12 -9.23
N MET A 135 3.77 -32.92 -10.54
CA MET A 135 2.80 -31.97 -11.05
C MET A 135 1.38 -32.55 -10.89
N PRO A 136 0.38 -31.74 -10.54
CA PRO A 136 -1.01 -32.17 -10.61
C PRO A 136 -1.39 -32.50 -12.07
N PRO A 137 -2.28 -33.48 -12.30
CA PRO A 137 -2.78 -33.80 -13.63
C PRO A 137 -3.29 -32.55 -14.39
#